data_AF-K2RQ41-F1
#
_entry.id   AF-K2RQ41-F1
#
_cell.length_a   1.000
_cell.length_b   1.000
_cell.length_c   1.000
_cell.angle_alpha   90.00
_cell.angle_beta   90.00
_cell.angle_gamma   90.00
#
_symmetry.space_group_name_H-M   'P 1'
#
loop_
_entity.id
_entity.type
_entity.pdbx_description
1 polymer ?
#
loop_
_entity_poly.entity_id
_entity_poly.type
_entity_poly.pdbx_seq_one_letter_code
_entity_poly.pdbx_strand_id
1 'polypeptide(L)'
;MDQINNGISYATSNNRTYEGLANYVSYPNVTDIYGVEAAADLASSVRNALPTWAAEIAAQNNNATDASTLLGLLEVQYSLLFESQVPIAEILHIPAQHFGSEYWGTLPFARGNIHITSPDPNTPTAINPNYFMFDFDLDVQVGVAKFFRKLFATGELAELAGEELQPGVATVSQTASDEVWADWVKASWRPNFHVLSTAIMMPREMGGVVSERLKVYGTRNVRVVDGSVLPFQVCGHLTSTIYAIAERASDLIKEDAGIY
;
A
#
# COMPACT_ATOMS: atom_id res chain seq x y z
N MET A 1 3.83 7.98 -2.43
CA MET A 1 3.40 6.57 -2.68
C MET A 1 1.97 6.44 -2.21
N ASP A 2 1.17 5.59 -2.85
CA ASP A 2 -0.20 5.23 -2.42
C ASP A 2 -0.46 3.76 -2.75
N GLN A 3 -1.47 3.17 -2.11
CA GLN A 3 -1.86 1.78 -2.30
C GLN A 3 -3.01 1.67 -3.32
N ILE A 4 -3.12 0.51 -3.94
CA ILE A 4 -4.20 0.14 -4.87
C ILE A 4 -5.25 -0.62 -4.07
N ASN A 5 -6.52 -0.25 -4.20
CA ASN A 5 -7.62 -0.91 -3.50
C ASN A 5 -8.58 -1.57 -4.50
N ASN A 6 -8.94 -2.83 -4.22
CA ASN A 6 -9.94 -3.60 -4.95
C ASN A 6 -11.00 -4.16 -3.98
N GLY A 7 -12.20 -4.38 -4.51
CA GLY A 7 -13.33 -4.94 -3.78
C GLY A 7 -13.75 -6.30 -4.30
N ILE A 8 -14.08 -7.21 -3.39
CA ILE A 8 -14.68 -8.52 -3.67
C ILE A 8 -15.97 -8.66 -2.86
N SER A 9 -16.96 -9.41 -3.37
CA SER A 9 -18.18 -9.64 -2.59
C SER A 9 -18.82 -11.00 -2.85
N TYR A 10 -19.46 -11.53 -1.81
CA TYR A 10 -20.21 -12.77 -1.83
C TYR A 10 -21.61 -12.52 -1.30
N ALA A 11 -22.61 -13.16 -1.88
CA ALA A 11 -23.94 -13.23 -1.30
C ALA A 11 -23.86 -13.90 0.08
N THR A 12 -24.88 -13.72 0.89
CA THR A 12 -25.06 -14.49 2.13
C THR A 12 -25.95 -15.69 1.86
N SER A 13 -25.68 -16.84 2.50
CA SER A 13 -26.58 -17.98 2.42
C SER A 13 -27.98 -17.62 2.92
N ASN A 14 -29.01 -18.10 2.20
CA ASN A 14 -30.42 -17.84 2.48
C ASN A 14 -30.82 -16.35 2.56
N ASN A 15 -30.12 -15.45 1.86
CA ASN A 15 -30.36 -13.99 1.87
C ASN A 15 -30.35 -13.38 3.30
N ARG A 16 -29.56 -13.95 4.21
CA ARG A 16 -29.43 -13.46 5.58
C ARG A 16 -28.69 -12.13 5.61
N THR A 17 -29.31 -11.08 6.15
CA THR A 17 -28.61 -9.82 6.42
C THR A 17 -27.86 -9.90 7.75
N TYR A 18 -26.59 -9.48 7.75
CA TYR A 18 -25.81 -9.30 8.97
C TYR A 18 -25.75 -7.82 9.31
N GLU A 19 -26.22 -7.46 10.51
CA GLU A 19 -26.16 -6.10 11.02
C GLU A 19 -24.87 -5.88 11.82
N GLY A 20 -24.31 -4.66 11.75
CA GLY A 20 -23.10 -4.27 12.48
C GLY A 20 -21.94 -3.92 11.56
N LEU A 21 -20.78 -3.70 12.17
CA LEU A 21 -19.51 -3.49 11.47
C LEU A 21 -18.57 -4.64 11.81
N ALA A 22 -17.68 -4.99 10.88
CA ALA A 22 -16.55 -5.85 11.24
C ALA A 22 -15.73 -5.16 12.34
N ASN A 23 -15.42 -5.89 13.41
CA ASN A 23 -14.63 -5.41 14.53
C ASN A 23 -13.15 -5.83 14.44
N TYR A 24 -12.73 -6.32 13.27
CA TYR A 24 -11.38 -6.77 13.00
C TYR A 24 -10.95 -6.38 11.58
N VAL A 25 -9.64 -6.35 11.38
CA VAL A 25 -8.97 -6.21 10.09
C VAL A 25 -7.99 -7.38 9.98
N SER A 26 -7.91 -8.00 8.80
CA SER A 26 -6.99 -9.12 8.57
C SER A 26 -5.71 -8.62 7.90
N TYR A 27 -4.58 -9.13 8.36
CA TYR A 27 -3.24 -8.71 7.93
C TYR A 27 -2.39 -9.92 7.49
N PRO A 28 -2.73 -10.59 6.39
CA PRO A 28 -1.95 -11.72 5.90
C PRO A 28 -0.55 -11.29 5.45
N ASN A 29 0.45 -12.11 5.73
CA ASN A 29 1.79 -11.96 5.17
C ASN A 29 1.91 -12.68 3.82
N VAL A 30 3.10 -12.62 3.20
CA VAL A 30 3.36 -13.24 1.89
C VAL A 30 3.10 -14.76 1.88
N THR A 31 3.42 -15.47 2.96
CA THR A 31 3.20 -16.93 3.03
C THR A 31 1.74 -17.30 3.25
N ASP A 32 0.94 -16.45 3.88
CA ASP A 32 -0.49 -16.67 4.02
C ASP A 32 -1.21 -16.62 2.67
N ILE A 33 -0.78 -15.70 1.78
CA ILE A 33 -1.36 -15.52 0.44
C ILE A 33 -0.87 -16.58 -0.54
N TYR A 34 0.45 -16.80 -0.63
CA TYR A 34 1.05 -17.62 -1.69
C TYR A 34 1.46 -19.02 -1.24
N GLY A 35 1.56 -19.29 0.07
CA GLY A 35 2.25 -20.47 0.60
C GLY A 35 3.77 -20.32 0.56
N VAL A 36 4.48 -21.21 1.25
CA VAL A 36 5.93 -21.09 1.50
C VAL A 36 6.78 -21.13 0.23
N GLU A 37 6.52 -22.09 -0.66
CA GLU A 37 7.34 -22.29 -1.87
C GLU A 37 7.17 -21.12 -2.85
N ALA A 38 5.92 -20.78 -3.21
CA ALA A 38 5.65 -19.67 -4.12
C ALA A 38 6.06 -18.29 -3.53
N ALA A 39 5.99 -18.12 -2.20
CA ALA A 39 6.51 -16.92 -1.56
C ALA A 39 8.05 -16.79 -1.71
N ALA A 40 8.79 -17.90 -1.66
CA ALA A 40 10.24 -17.90 -1.86
C ALA A 40 10.63 -17.60 -3.33
N ASP A 41 9.86 -18.13 -4.28
CA ASP A 41 10.04 -17.82 -5.71
C ASP A 41 9.75 -16.33 -5.98
N LEU A 42 8.66 -15.80 -5.41
CA LEU A 42 8.31 -14.38 -5.49
C LEU A 42 9.41 -13.49 -4.88
N ALA A 43 9.92 -13.85 -3.69
CA ALA A 43 11.03 -13.14 -3.06
C ALA A 43 12.25 -13.09 -4.00
N SER A 44 12.62 -14.23 -4.59
CA SER A 44 13.76 -14.32 -5.50
C SER A 44 13.57 -13.44 -6.75
N SER A 45 12.36 -13.45 -7.33
CA SER A 45 12.01 -12.60 -8.47
C SER A 45 12.11 -11.11 -8.11
N VAL A 46 11.51 -10.69 -7.00
CA VAL A 46 11.54 -9.29 -6.54
C VAL A 46 12.97 -8.84 -6.25
N ARG A 47 13.77 -9.65 -5.54
CA ARG A 47 15.18 -9.34 -5.24
C ARG A 47 15.97 -9.03 -6.51
N ASN A 48 15.79 -9.84 -7.56
CA ASN A 48 16.46 -9.65 -8.84
C ASN A 48 15.98 -8.40 -9.60
N ALA A 49 14.74 -7.98 -9.39
CA ALA A 49 14.16 -6.83 -10.06
C ALA A 49 14.53 -5.47 -9.43
N LEU A 50 14.90 -5.43 -8.14
CA LEU A 50 15.14 -4.18 -7.40
C LEU A 50 16.11 -3.19 -8.09
N PRO A 51 17.27 -3.61 -8.63
CA PRO A 51 18.19 -2.67 -9.28
C PRO A 51 17.56 -1.99 -10.50
N THR A 52 16.78 -2.74 -11.30
CA THR A 52 16.07 -2.21 -12.46
C THR A 52 14.98 -1.24 -12.04
N TRP A 53 14.16 -1.61 -11.05
CA TRP A 53 13.10 -0.76 -10.52
C TRP A 53 13.64 0.55 -9.93
N ALA A 54 14.76 0.47 -9.20
CA ALA A 54 15.43 1.65 -8.65
C ALA A 54 15.90 2.60 -9.75
N ALA A 55 16.48 2.08 -10.84
CA ALA A 55 16.89 2.88 -11.99
C ALA A 55 15.69 3.50 -12.71
N GLU A 56 14.57 2.79 -12.83
CA GLU A 56 13.35 3.29 -13.47
C GLU A 56 12.71 4.42 -12.67
N ILE A 57 12.59 4.28 -11.34
CA ILE A 57 12.10 5.35 -10.47
C ILE A 57 13.02 6.59 -10.56
N ALA A 58 14.34 6.39 -10.54
CA ALA A 58 15.30 7.48 -10.66
C ALA A 58 15.14 8.22 -12.00
N ALA A 59 14.93 7.50 -13.10
CA ALA A 59 14.70 8.11 -14.40
C ALA A 59 13.41 8.95 -14.41
N GLN A 60 12.32 8.46 -13.82
CA GLN A 60 11.04 9.17 -13.78
C GLN A 60 11.04 10.42 -12.88
N ASN A 61 11.89 10.47 -11.86
CA ASN A 61 12.01 11.62 -10.96
C ASN A 61 13.16 12.58 -11.32
N ASN A 62 13.71 12.47 -12.53
CA ASN A 62 14.87 13.25 -13.01
C ASN A 62 16.10 13.13 -12.11
N ASN A 63 16.30 11.97 -11.48
CA ASN A 63 17.36 11.70 -10.50
C ASN A 63 17.36 12.66 -9.30
N ALA A 64 16.18 13.18 -8.91
CA ALA A 64 16.03 13.91 -7.66
C ALA A 64 16.37 13.01 -6.45
N THR A 65 16.14 11.71 -6.58
CA THR A 65 16.73 10.66 -5.76
C THR A 65 17.43 9.70 -6.70
N ASP A 66 18.73 9.46 -6.50
CA ASP A 66 19.51 8.60 -7.39
C ASP A 66 19.16 7.10 -7.22
N ALA A 67 19.52 6.31 -8.23
CA ALA A 67 19.20 4.88 -8.27
C ALA A 67 19.85 4.08 -7.12
N SER A 68 21.03 4.46 -6.63
CA SER A 68 21.69 3.74 -5.53
C SER A 68 20.98 3.95 -4.19
N THR A 69 20.52 5.17 -3.95
CA THR A 69 19.70 5.50 -2.79
C THR A 69 18.33 4.81 -2.87
N LEU A 70 17.69 4.84 -4.04
CA LEU A 70 16.42 4.15 -4.27
C LEU A 70 16.57 2.64 -4.07
N LEU A 71 17.65 2.03 -4.57
CA LEU A 71 17.93 0.62 -4.33
C LEU A 71 17.94 0.31 -2.84
N GLY A 72 18.71 1.05 -2.03
CA GLY A 72 18.72 0.85 -0.57
C GLY A 72 17.32 0.96 0.07
N LEU A 73 16.49 1.90 -0.37
CA LEU A 73 15.11 2.01 0.11
C LEU A 73 14.26 0.79 -0.30
N LEU A 74 14.39 0.32 -1.54
CA LEU A 74 13.67 -0.85 -2.03
C LEU A 74 14.17 -2.14 -1.33
N GLU A 75 15.45 -2.23 -0.98
CA GLU A 75 16.00 -3.36 -0.23
C GLU A 75 15.43 -3.43 1.18
N VAL A 76 15.24 -2.29 1.86
CA VAL A 76 14.55 -2.25 3.16
C VAL A 76 13.11 -2.75 3.02
N GLN A 77 12.38 -2.28 2.01
CA GLN A 77 11.00 -2.71 1.77
C GLN A 77 10.90 -4.20 1.43
N TYR A 78 11.86 -4.73 0.66
CA TYR A 78 12.01 -6.16 0.41
C TYR A 78 12.21 -6.94 1.71
N SER A 79 13.15 -6.53 2.56
CA SER A 79 13.42 -7.20 3.84
C SER A 79 12.21 -7.18 4.77
N LEU A 80 11.43 -6.10 4.77
CA LEU A 80 10.18 -6.03 5.54
C LEU A 80 9.19 -7.11 5.07
N LEU A 81 8.95 -7.21 3.75
CA LEU A 81 7.96 -8.13 3.18
C LEU A 81 8.38 -9.60 3.26
N PHE A 82 9.62 -9.92 2.91
CA PHE A 82 10.05 -11.31 2.69
C PHE A 82 10.88 -11.90 3.82
N GLU A 83 11.56 -11.08 4.63
CA GLU A 83 12.40 -11.56 5.74
C GLU A 83 11.72 -11.35 7.09
N SER A 84 11.16 -10.15 7.32
CA SER A 84 10.43 -9.83 8.55
C SER A 84 8.96 -10.25 8.50
N GLN A 85 8.47 -10.62 7.31
CA GLN A 85 7.10 -11.06 7.05
C GLN A 85 6.03 -10.11 7.61
N VAL A 86 6.26 -8.79 7.44
CA VAL A 86 5.18 -7.83 7.70
C VAL A 86 4.00 -8.12 6.76
N PRO A 87 2.78 -7.68 7.11
CA PRO A 87 1.61 -7.93 6.29
C PRO A 87 1.85 -7.48 4.85
N ILE A 88 1.54 -8.34 3.87
CA ILE A 88 1.62 -8.01 2.43
C ILE A 88 0.33 -7.37 1.94
N ALA A 89 -0.77 -7.64 2.63
CA ALA A 89 -2.07 -7.06 2.35
C ALA A 89 -2.81 -6.71 3.64
N GLU A 90 -3.74 -5.78 3.50
CA GLU A 90 -4.76 -5.45 4.49
C GLU A 90 -6.12 -5.80 3.91
N ILE A 91 -6.97 -6.44 4.71
CA ILE A 91 -8.30 -6.89 4.30
C ILE A 91 -9.32 -6.37 5.31
N LEU A 92 -10.24 -5.55 4.80
CA LEU A 92 -11.41 -5.05 5.50
C LEU A 92 -12.65 -5.84 5.08
N HIS A 93 -13.46 -6.22 6.06
CA HIS A 93 -14.77 -6.83 5.80
C HIS A 93 -15.90 -5.85 6.09
N ILE A 94 -16.90 -5.83 5.22
CA ILE A 94 -18.10 -5.00 5.35
C ILE A 94 -19.31 -5.94 5.35
N PRO A 95 -19.71 -6.45 6.54
CA PRO A 95 -20.90 -7.28 6.64
C PRO A 95 -22.14 -6.40 6.44
N ALA A 96 -22.94 -6.74 5.43
CA ALA A 96 -24.22 -6.08 5.18
C ALA A 96 -25.24 -7.11 4.66
N GLN A 97 -25.95 -6.79 3.58
CA GLN A 97 -26.81 -7.75 2.84
C GLN A 97 -25.98 -8.76 2.02
N HIS A 98 -24.68 -8.54 1.93
CA HIS A 98 -23.66 -9.41 1.31
C HIS A 98 -22.39 -9.34 2.18
N PHE A 99 -21.50 -10.31 2.01
CA PHE A 99 -20.13 -10.22 2.55
C PHE A 99 -19.28 -9.41 1.57
N GLY A 100 -19.20 -8.10 1.78
CA GLY A 100 -18.28 -7.23 1.06
C GLY A 100 -16.90 -7.28 1.70
N SER A 101 -15.84 -7.19 0.91
CA SER A 101 -14.50 -6.97 1.42
C SER A 101 -13.71 -6.06 0.49
N GLU A 102 -12.97 -5.12 1.09
CA GLU A 102 -12.01 -4.28 0.40
C GLU A 102 -10.62 -4.75 0.80
N TYR A 103 -9.67 -4.73 -0.13
CA TYR A 103 -8.31 -5.17 0.13
C TYR A 103 -7.29 -4.36 -0.66
N TRP A 104 -6.07 -4.28 -0.13
CA TRP A 104 -4.95 -3.63 -0.78
C TRP A 104 -3.62 -4.23 -0.37
N GLY A 105 -2.65 -4.18 -1.30
CA GLY A 105 -1.24 -4.42 -0.97
C GLY A 105 -0.70 -3.33 -0.06
N THR A 106 0.00 -3.72 1.00
CA THR A 106 0.44 -2.78 2.06
C THR A 106 1.68 -1.98 1.66
N LEU A 107 2.62 -2.59 0.93
CA LEU A 107 3.92 -2.01 0.61
C LEU A 107 4.17 -2.10 -0.91
N PRO A 108 3.48 -1.30 -1.74
CA PRO A 108 3.74 -1.24 -3.18
C PRO A 108 5.14 -0.68 -3.46
N PHE A 109 5.84 -1.22 -4.46
CA PHE A 109 7.16 -0.72 -4.86
C PHE A 109 7.06 0.51 -5.77
N ALA A 110 5.93 0.73 -6.43
CA ALA A 110 5.70 1.93 -7.23
C ALA A 110 5.96 3.23 -6.46
N ARG A 111 6.69 4.14 -7.09
CA ARG A 111 6.90 5.50 -6.59
C ARG A 111 6.45 6.51 -7.64
N GLY A 112 5.75 7.52 -7.15
CA GLY A 112 5.22 8.62 -7.94
C GLY A 112 5.74 9.97 -7.48
N ASN A 113 5.13 11.04 -7.99
CA ASN A 113 5.46 12.40 -7.62
C ASN A 113 4.23 13.33 -7.63
N ILE A 114 4.43 14.53 -7.07
CA ILE A 114 3.48 15.63 -7.10
C ILE A 114 4.24 16.94 -7.30
N HIS A 115 3.83 17.76 -8.27
CA HIS A 115 4.46 19.05 -8.54
C HIS A 115 3.44 20.13 -8.92
N ILE A 116 3.77 21.37 -8.61
CA ILE A 116 3.02 22.53 -9.10
C ILE A 116 3.11 22.61 -10.63
N THR A 117 2.03 23.08 -11.26
CA THR A 117 1.97 23.33 -12.72
C THR A 117 1.95 24.83 -13.04
N SER A 118 1.83 25.66 -12.00
CA SER A 118 1.64 27.11 -12.07
C SER A 118 2.12 27.75 -10.75
N PRO A 119 2.53 29.03 -10.76
CA PRO A 119 2.77 29.79 -9.53
C PRO A 119 1.49 30.18 -8.77
N ASP A 120 0.30 30.09 -9.37
CA ASP A 120 -0.97 30.33 -8.67
C ASP A 120 -1.31 29.15 -7.76
N PRO A 121 -1.41 29.35 -6.43
CA PRO A 121 -1.68 28.28 -5.47
C PRO A 121 -3.07 27.62 -5.64
N ASN A 122 -3.98 28.22 -6.43
CA ASN A 122 -5.31 27.64 -6.69
C ASN A 122 -5.33 26.72 -7.92
N THR A 123 -4.23 26.64 -8.68
CA THR A 123 -4.16 25.76 -9.84
C THR A 123 -3.92 24.31 -9.39
N PRO A 124 -4.69 23.32 -9.89
CA PRO A 124 -4.44 21.91 -9.59
C PRO A 124 -3.00 21.48 -9.91
N THR A 125 -2.41 20.71 -8.99
CA THR A 125 -1.08 20.13 -9.16
C THR A 125 -1.11 18.95 -10.12
N ALA A 126 0.06 18.62 -10.70
CA ALA A 126 0.24 17.36 -11.41
C ALA A 126 0.53 16.28 -10.36
N ILE A 127 -0.36 15.31 -10.21
CA ILE A 127 -0.25 14.19 -9.26
C ILE A 127 -0.15 12.91 -10.06
N ASN A 128 0.95 12.18 -9.90
CA ASN A 128 1.11 10.88 -10.53
C ASN A 128 1.69 9.87 -9.53
N PRO A 129 0.84 9.04 -8.89
CA PRO A 129 1.31 8.00 -7.96
C PRO A 129 1.99 6.80 -8.63
N ASN A 130 1.89 6.66 -9.97
CA ASN A 130 2.40 5.52 -10.75
C ASN A 130 1.83 4.16 -10.30
N TYR A 131 0.52 4.07 -10.06
CA TYR A 131 -0.12 2.79 -9.74
C TYR A 131 0.19 1.73 -10.82
N PHE A 132 0.50 0.51 -10.36
CA PHE A 132 0.90 -0.63 -11.22
C PHE A 132 2.18 -0.41 -12.04
N MET A 133 3.09 0.45 -11.57
CA MET A 133 4.39 0.64 -12.23
C MET A 133 5.20 -0.66 -12.33
N PHE A 134 5.12 -1.51 -11.31
CA PHE A 134 5.82 -2.79 -11.27
C PHE A 134 4.83 -3.93 -11.13
N ASP A 135 5.10 -5.04 -11.82
CA ASP A 135 4.20 -6.21 -11.87
C ASP A 135 3.90 -6.75 -10.47
N PHE A 136 4.84 -6.68 -9.53
CA PHE A 136 4.62 -7.06 -8.13
C PHE A 136 3.38 -6.39 -7.51
N ASP A 137 3.15 -5.11 -7.80
CA ASP A 137 2.01 -4.38 -7.21
C ASP A 137 0.66 -4.95 -7.71
N LEU A 138 0.64 -5.47 -8.94
CA LEU A 138 -0.52 -6.14 -9.54
C LEU A 138 -0.63 -7.60 -9.04
N ASP A 139 0.49 -8.31 -8.99
CA ASP A 139 0.55 -9.71 -8.55
C ASP A 139 0.05 -9.88 -7.12
N VAL A 140 0.33 -8.90 -6.23
CA VAL A 140 -0.22 -8.85 -4.87
C VAL A 140 -1.74 -8.77 -4.90
N GLN A 141 -2.32 -7.89 -5.73
CA GLN A 141 -3.78 -7.75 -5.84
C GLN A 141 -4.44 -9.02 -6.38
N VAL A 142 -3.83 -9.65 -7.39
CA VAL A 142 -4.30 -10.92 -7.97
C VAL A 142 -4.20 -12.05 -6.95
N GLY A 143 -3.09 -12.14 -6.23
CA GLY A 143 -2.87 -13.14 -5.19
C GLY A 143 -3.91 -13.05 -4.08
N VAL A 144 -4.19 -11.84 -3.59
CA VAL A 144 -5.22 -11.61 -2.56
C VAL A 144 -6.63 -11.90 -3.08
N ALA A 145 -6.95 -11.54 -4.33
CA ALA A 145 -8.24 -11.86 -4.95
C ALA A 145 -8.49 -13.38 -5.01
N LYS A 146 -7.47 -14.15 -5.44
CA LYS A 146 -7.51 -15.61 -5.47
C LYS A 146 -7.58 -16.21 -4.06
N PHE A 147 -6.89 -15.60 -3.09
CA PHE A 147 -6.97 -15.98 -1.68
C PHE A 147 -8.39 -15.87 -1.14
N PHE A 148 -9.16 -14.83 -1.49
CA PHE A 148 -10.56 -14.73 -1.06
C PHE A 148 -11.43 -15.89 -1.54
N ARG A 149 -11.27 -16.36 -2.79
CA ARG A 149 -12.01 -17.55 -3.26
C ARG A 149 -11.70 -18.78 -2.43
N LYS A 150 -10.45 -18.96 -2.03
CA LYS A 150 -10.06 -20.03 -1.11
C LYS A 150 -10.69 -19.82 0.26
N LEU A 151 -10.59 -18.60 0.81
CA LEU A 151 -11.09 -18.23 2.13
C LEU A 151 -12.59 -18.50 2.26
N PHE A 152 -13.40 -17.96 1.36
CA PHE A 152 -14.86 -18.14 1.38
C PHE A 152 -15.32 -19.57 1.09
N ALA A 153 -14.42 -20.45 0.61
CA ALA A 153 -14.68 -21.89 0.46
C ALA A 153 -14.22 -22.73 1.67
N THR A 154 -13.75 -22.11 2.76
CA THR A 154 -13.24 -22.84 3.93
C THR A 154 -14.25 -22.96 5.08
N GLY A 155 -14.30 -24.15 5.68
CA GLY A 155 -14.97 -24.41 6.97
C GLY A 155 -16.38 -23.84 7.09
N GLU A 156 -16.69 -23.27 8.24
CA GLU A 156 -17.99 -22.65 8.53
C GLU A 156 -18.26 -21.42 7.65
N LEU A 157 -17.22 -20.73 7.17
CA LEU A 157 -17.39 -19.57 6.29
C LEU A 157 -18.05 -19.96 4.97
N ALA A 158 -17.77 -21.16 4.45
CA ALA A 158 -18.42 -21.69 3.25
C ALA A 158 -19.92 -21.95 3.43
N GLU A 159 -20.38 -22.18 4.67
CA GLU A 159 -21.81 -22.33 4.98
C GLU A 159 -22.53 -20.98 5.05
N LEU A 160 -21.79 -19.92 5.37
CA LEU A 160 -22.31 -18.55 5.44
C LEU A 160 -22.27 -17.86 4.07
N ALA A 161 -21.24 -18.13 3.28
CA ALA A 161 -21.04 -17.55 1.95
C ALA A 161 -21.99 -18.17 0.93
N GLY A 162 -22.67 -17.32 0.18
CA GLY A 162 -23.42 -17.68 -1.01
C GLY A 162 -22.56 -17.55 -2.27
N GLU A 163 -23.21 -17.29 -3.40
CA GLU A 163 -22.54 -17.05 -4.68
C GLU A 163 -21.57 -15.86 -4.62
N GLU A 164 -20.43 -15.97 -5.29
CA GLU A 164 -19.52 -14.86 -5.52
C GLU A 164 -20.18 -13.83 -6.45
N LEU A 165 -20.41 -12.61 -5.95
CA LEU A 165 -21.07 -11.53 -6.68
C LEU A 165 -20.07 -10.69 -7.48
N GLN A 166 -18.87 -10.49 -6.94
CA GLN A 166 -17.80 -9.73 -7.60
C GLN A 166 -16.44 -10.38 -7.31
N PRO A 167 -15.60 -10.66 -8.33
CA PRO A 167 -15.91 -10.57 -9.76
C PRO A 167 -17.05 -11.48 -10.21
N GLY A 168 -17.26 -12.59 -9.51
CA GLY A 168 -18.17 -13.65 -9.93
C GLY A 168 -17.55 -14.55 -11.00
N VAL A 169 -17.97 -15.81 -11.01
CA VAL A 169 -17.37 -16.86 -11.86
C VAL A 169 -17.65 -16.68 -13.35
N ALA A 170 -18.67 -15.89 -13.70
CA ALA A 170 -18.97 -15.54 -15.09
C ALA A 170 -17.97 -14.53 -15.68
N THR A 171 -17.42 -13.65 -14.85
CA THR A 171 -16.42 -12.65 -15.25
C THR A 171 -15.01 -13.22 -15.14
N VAL A 172 -14.70 -13.90 -14.04
CA VAL A 172 -13.41 -14.55 -13.83
C VAL A 172 -13.68 -16.00 -13.45
N SER A 173 -13.51 -16.95 -14.36
CA SER A 173 -13.82 -18.36 -14.09
C SER A 173 -12.98 -18.95 -12.94
N GLN A 174 -13.43 -20.08 -12.37
CA GLN A 174 -12.72 -20.76 -11.28
C GLN A 174 -11.29 -21.18 -11.64
N THR A 175 -11.04 -21.47 -12.93
CA THR A 175 -9.75 -21.88 -13.49
C THR A 175 -9.12 -20.79 -14.35
N ALA A 176 -9.53 -19.53 -14.15
CA ALA A 176 -8.96 -18.40 -14.89
C ALA A 176 -7.46 -18.27 -14.62
N SER A 177 -6.72 -17.88 -15.66
CA SER A 177 -5.29 -17.58 -15.54
C SER A 177 -5.07 -16.24 -14.81
N ASP A 178 -3.84 -15.98 -14.40
CA ASP A 178 -3.49 -14.77 -13.66
C ASP A 178 -3.68 -13.51 -14.52
N GLU A 179 -3.56 -13.62 -15.85
CA GLU A 179 -3.83 -12.51 -16.77
C GLU A 179 -5.30 -12.09 -16.75
N VAL A 180 -6.24 -13.03 -16.68
CA VAL A 180 -7.67 -12.72 -16.59
C VAL A 180 -8.01 -12.03 -15.25
N TRP A 181 -7.36 -12.47 -14.17
CA TRP A 181 -7.47 -11.79 -12.87
C TRP A 181 -6.89 -10.38 -12.92
N ALA A 182 -5.70 -10.23 -13.50
CA ALA A 182 -5.01 -8.96 -13.66
C ALA A 182 -5.87 -7.94 -14.44
N ASP A 183 -6.51 -8.37 -15.52
CA ASP A 183 -7.44 -7.54 -16.29
C ASP A 183 -8.62 -7.07 -15.44
N TRP A 184 -9.23 -7.96 -14.65
CA TRP A 184 -10.32 -7.58 -13.75
C TRP A 184 -9.86 -6.63 -12.63
N VAL A 185 -8.70 -6.89 -12.02
CA VAL A 185 -8.11 -6.03 -10.98
C VAL A 185 -7.90 -4.61 -11.54
N LYS A 186 -7.29 -4.50 -12.73
CA LYS A 186 -7.07 -3.21 -13.41
C LYS A 186 -8.35 -2.50 -13.84
N ALA A 187 -9.44 -3.24 -14.06
CA ALA A 187 -10.73 -2.66 -14.41
C ALA A 187 -11.56 -2.22 -13.19
N SER A 188 -11.24 -2.69 -11.98
CA SER A 188 -12.08 -2.53 -10.78
C SER A 188 -11.42 -1.78 -9.61
N TRP A 189 -10.16 -1.37 -9.75
CA TRP A 189 -9.41 -0.73 -8.67
C TRP A 189 -9.76 0.76 -8.48
N ARG A 190 -9.34 1.28 -7.34
CA ARG A 190 -9.28 2.72 -7.02
C ARG A 190 -8.04 3.04 -6.17
N PRO A 191 -7.64 4.32 -6.07
CA PRO A 191 -6.72 4.76 -5.02
C PRO A 191 -7.21 4.35 -3.62
N ASN A 192 -6.28 3.93 -2.75
CA ASN A 192 -6.61 3.67 -1.35
C ASN A 192 -6.66 4.95 -0.51
N PHE A 193 -6.12 6.06 -1.04
CA PHE A 193 -6.06 7.36 -0.37
C PHE A 193 -5.10 7.41 0.83
N HIS A 194 -4.05 6.60 0.79
CA HIS A 194 -2.93 6.59 1.74
C HIS A 194 -1.68 7.22 1.11
N VAL A 195 -1.81 8.45 0.61
CA VAL A 195 -0.71 9.18 -0.05
C VAL A 195 0.31 9.66 0.98
N LEU A 196 1.55 9.15 0.87
CA LEU A 196 2.66 9.45 1.78
C LEU A 196 3.94 9.86 1.04
N SER A 197 4.94 10.29 1.82
CA SER A 197 6.36 10.37 1.42
C SER A 197 6.74 11.49 0.44
N THR A 198 5.93 12.53 0.31
CA THR A 198 6.20 13.67 -0.59
C THR A 198 7.16 14.72 -0.02
N ALA A 199 7.41 14.69 1.30
CA ALA A 199 8.39 15.51 2.01
C ALA A 199 9.19 14.63 2.99
N ILE A 200 9.72 13.53 2.45
CA ILE A 200 10.28 12.40 3.19
C ILE A 200 11.32 12.79 4.26
N MET A 201 11.19 12.20 5.45
CA MET A 201 12.16 12.27 6.54
C MET A 201 13.29 11.26 6.31
N MET A 202 14.44 11.76 5.90
CA MET A 202 15.63 10.96 5.54
C MET A 202 16.85 11.89 5.49
N PRO A 203 18.11 11.40 5.57
CA PRO A 203 19.27 12.26 5.31
C PRO A 203 19.18 13.02 3.99
N ARG A 204 19.67 14.27 3.98
CA ARG A 204 19.55 15.18 2.83
C ARG A 204 20.29 14.65 1.61
N GLU A 205 21.46 14.06 1.83
CA GLU A 205 22.31 13.44 0.83
C GLU A 205 21.65 12.23 0.14
N MET A 206 20.62 11.65 0.77
CA MET A 206 19.79 10.59 0.21
C MET A 206 18.51 11.14 -0.46
N GLY A 207 18.36 12.46 -0.60
CA GLY A 207 17.14 13.07 -1.15
C GLY A 207 16.04 13.34 -0.12
N GLY A 208 16.38 13.34 1.18
CA GLY A 208 15.47 13.76 2.23
C GLY A 208 15.05 15.23 2.15
N VAL A 209 13.81 15.52 2.53
CA VAL A 209 13.25 16.89 2.57
C VAL A 209 13.29 17.45 3.98
N VAL A 210 13.00 16.62 4.99
CA VAL A 210 13.07 16.99 6.40
C VAL A 210 14.06 16.13 7.17
N SER A 211 14.67 16.71 8.21
CA SER A 211 15.54 15.97 9.14
C SER A 211 14.73 15.11 10.12
N GLU A 212 15.42 14.36 10.97
CA GLU A 212 14.85 13.57 12.08
C GLU A 212 14.07 14.42 13.12
N ARG A 213 14.25 15.75 13.08
CA ARG A 213 13.47 16.72 13.88
C ARG A 213 12.35 17.37 13.07
N LEU A 214 12.03 16.84 11.89
CA LEU A 214 11.00 17.31 10.96
C LEU A 214 11.23 18.73 10.42
N LYS A 215 12.47 19.25 10.53
CA LYS A 215 12.84 20.55 9.97
C LYS A 215 13.19 20.43 8.50
N VAL A 216 12.62 21.31 7.69
CA VAL A 216 12.93 21.36 6.24
C VAL A 216 14.40 21.77 6.07
N TYR A 217 15.15 20.96 5.34
CA TYR A 217 16.57 21.23 5.10
C TYR A 217 16.77 22.60 4.43
N GLY A 218 17.78 23.35 4.90
CA GLY A 218 18.07 24.70 4.41
C GLY A 218 17.20 25.80 5.04
N THR A 219 16.27 25.45 5.93
CA THR A 219 15.47 26.41 6.69
C THR A 219 15.86 26.41 8.17
N ARG A 220 15.58 27.52 8.87
CA ARG A 220 15.86 27.62 10.31
C ARG A 220 14.71 27.11 11.19
N ASN A 221 13.46 27.38 10.77
CA ASN A 221 12.28 27.27 11.61
C ASN A 221 11.03 26.79 10.86
N VAL A 222 11.17 26.15 9.69
CA VAL A 222 10.06 25.55 8.96
C VAL A 222 10.06 24.04 9.20
N ARG A 223 8.89 23.46 9.46
CA ARG A 223 8.69 22.02 9.63
C ARG A 223 7.55 21.51 8.75
N VAL A 224 7.57 20.23 8.45
CA VAL A 224 6.44 19.49 7.87
C VAL A 224 6.04 18.42 8.87
N VAL A 225 4.75 18.35 9.23
CA VAL A 225 4.24 17.43 10.26
C VAL A 225 2.91 16.85 9.80
N ASP A 226 2.99 15.89 8.88
CA ASP A 226 1.87 15.11 8.33
C ASP A 226 2.41 13.82 7.69
N GLY A 227 1.57 13.08 6.96
CA GLY A 227 1.98 11.83 6.29
C GLY A 227 3.09 11.98 5.22
N SER A 228 3.35 13.18 4.72
CA SER A 228 4.40 13.42 3.72
C SER A 228 5.81 13.08 4.21
N VAL A 229 6.03 13.05 5.53
CA VAL A 229 7.35 12.79 6.12
C VAL A 229 7.65 11.30 6.29
N LEU A 230 6.65 10.42 6.20
CA LEU A 230 6.83 8.99 6.35
C LEU A 230 7.68 8.44 5.19
N PRO A 231 8.75 7.66 5.44
CA PRO A 231 9.65 7.17 4.38
C PRO A 231 9.11 5.97 3.60
N PHE A 232 8.19 5.23 4.20
CA PHE A 232 7.53 4.07 3.63
C PHE A 232 6.04 4.10 3.95
N GLN A 233 5.28 3.31 3.21
CA GLN A 233 3.92 2.99 3.60
C GLN A 233 3.91 2.19 4.91
N VAL A 234 2.82 2.31 5.67
CA VAL A 234 2.59 1.52 6.89
C VAL A 234 1.48 0.53 6.63
N CYS A 235 1.47 -0.58 7.38
CA CYS A 235 0.56 -1.68 7.07
C CYS A 235 -0.91 -1.43 7.45
N GLY A 236 -1.24 -0.37 8.19
CA GLY A 236 -2.61 -0.06 8.60
C GLY A 236 -3.02 1.39 8.32
N HIS A 237 -4.23 1.76 8.73
CA HIS A 237 -4.80 3.10 8.53
C HIS A 237 -3.94 4.22 9.13
N LEU A 238 -3.71 5.28 8.35
CA LEU A 238 -2.70 6.30 8.62
C LEU A 238 -2.95 7.19 9.85
N THR A 239 -4.20 7.38 10.25
CA THR A 239 -4.57 8.38 11.27
C THR A 239 -3.85 8.16 12.60
N SER A 240 -3.74 6.91 13.05
CA SER A 240 -3.05 6.59 14.32
C SER A 240 -1.57 6.96 14.28
N THR A 241 -0.87 6.60 13.20
CA THR A 241 0.55 6.91 12.99
C THR A 241 0.79 8.40 12.85
N ILE A 242 -0.07 9.11 12.09
CA ILE A 242 0.06 10.57 11.91
C ILE A 242 -0.16 11.29 13.24
N TYR A 243 -1.13 10.87 14.06
CA TYR A 243 -1.28 11.43 15.41
C TYR A 243 -0.03 11.20 16.27
N ALA A 244 0.53 9.99 16.27
CA ALA A 244 1.75 9.69 17.03
C ALA A 244 2.96 10.54 16.57
N ILE A 245 3.10 10.76 15.26
CA ILE A 245 4.14 11.64 14.70
C ILE A 245 3.91 13.08 15.14
N ALA A 246 2.67 13.58 15.08
CA ALA A 246 2.34 14.95 15.48
C ALA A 246 2.58 15.19 16.99
N GLU A 247 2.25 14.22 17.84
CA GLU A 247 2.56 14.26 19.27
C GLU A 247 4.07 14.32 19.50
N ARG A 248 4.83 13.42 18.88
CA ARG A 248 6.30 13.43 19.00
C ARG A 248 6.91 14.72 18.45
N ALA A 249 6.40 15.24 17.34
CA ALA A 249 6.84 16.50 16.76
C ALA A 249 6.63 17.67 17.73
N SER A 250 5.50 17.68 18.43
CA SER A 250 5.16 18.71 19.41
C SER A 250 6.16 18.76 20.56
N ASP A 251 6.63 17.60 21.04
CA ASP A 251 7.68 17.55 22.07
C ASP A 251 9.03 18.03 21.54
N LEU A 252 9.43 17.63 20.33
CA LEU A 252 10.66 18.12 19.69
C LEU A 252 10.63 19.64 19.45
N ILE A 253 9.45 20.22 19.22
CA ILE A 253 9.26 21.67 19.09
C ILE A 253 9.45 22.36 20.44
N LYS A 254 8.88 21.83 21.53
CA LYS A 254 9.04 22.37 22.88
C LYS A 254 10.49 22.29 23.36
N GLU A 255 11.16 21.15 23.12
CA GLU A 255 12.58 20.94 23.42
C GLU A 255 13.44 21.99 22.72
N ASP A 256 13.25 22.19 21.41
CA ASP A 256 14.00 23.20 20.64
C ASP A 256 13.74 24.64 21.11
N ALA A 257 12.59 24.89 21.73
CA ALA A 257 12.20 26.18 22.30
C ALA A 257 12.64 26.35 23.78
N GLY A 258 13.18 25.30 24.42
CA GLY A 258 13.54 25.31 25.84
C GLY A 258 12.34 25.37 26.79
N ILE A 259 11.18 24.84 26.37
CA ILE A 259 9.93 24.80 27.17
C ILE A 259 9.81 23.48 27.96
N TYR A 260 10.74 22.54 27.75
CA TYR A 260 10.85 21.26 28.46
C TYR A 260 12.33 20.89 28.64
#